data_AF-A0A1B6L885-F1
#
_entry.id   AF-A0A1B6L885-F1
#
_cell.length_a   1.000
_cell.length_b   1.000
_cell.length_c   1.000
_cell.angle_alpha   90.00
_cell.angle_beta   90.00
_cell.angle_gamma   90.00
#
_symmetry.space_group_name_H-M   'P 1'
#
loop_
_entity.id
_entity.type
_entity.pdbx_description
1 polymer ?
#
loop_
_entity_poly.entity_id
_entity_poly.type
_entity_poly.pdbx_seq_one_letter_code
_entity_poly.pdbx_strand_id
1 'polypeptide(L)'
;TLNICYRNDSKYDKIQCECLKCLRAIMNSTVGVKQMFSQKEALTIVAQSLDANKPAVIMLEAVRVLAAVCLIPPDGHERVIEAITMSGEMRRLTNRFQPVVDALIKGNVQLRVVCLQLINAIVATPDDLEFRLHLRNEIMRTGLMDILDTLEKESEQGDEQLNVQLKIFLEHKDEDYYEFIQRFDNVRMELEDVNDCFEVVKNLVMDSPAEPYLLSILQHLLSIRDDSLIRPAYYKLIEECVSQIVLHRGGCDPDFTMTRKFQID
;
A
#
# COMPACT_ATOMS: atom_id res chain seq x y z
N THR A 1 -10.57 30.41 6.73
CA THR A 1 -10.31 29.05 7.26
C THR A 1 -9.74 28.19 6.14
N LEU A 2 -9.02 27.09 6.46
CA LEU A 2 -8.42 26.19 5.45
C LEU A 2 -9.44 25.76 4.37
N ASN A 3 -10.72 25.56 4.75
CA ASN A 3 -11.82 25.28 3.83
C ASN A 3 -11.99 26.29 2.68
N ILE A 4 -11.61 27.55 2.88
CA ILE A 4 -11.68 28.61 1.84
C ILE A 4 -10.51 28.47 0.85
N CYS A 5 -9.39 27.87 1.27
CA CYS A 5 -8.18 27.75 0.46
C CYS A 5 -8.31 26.68 -0.64
N TYR A 6 -9.24 25.73 -0.51
CA TYR A 6 -9.49 24.68 -1.53
C TYR A 6 -10.26 25.17 -2.77
N ARG A 7 -10.44 26.48 -2.95
CA ARG A 7 -11.07 27.06 -4.16
C ARG A 7 -10.17 27.10 -5.40
N ASN A 8 -9.09 26.31 -5.45
CA ASN A 8 -8.09 26.29 -6.54
C ASN A 8 -7.58 27.69 -6.97
N ASP A 9 -7.50 28.62 -6.02
CA ASP A 9 -7.00 29.96 -6.27
C ASP A 9 -5.63 30.11 -5.60
N SER A 10 -4.59 30.32 -6.42
CA SER A 10 -3.19 30.40 -5.98
C SER A 10 -2.94 31.53 -4.99
N LYS A 11 -3.84 32.52 -4.88
CA LYS A 11 -3.74 33.59 -3.87
C LYS A 11 -3.80 33.07 -2.43
N TYR A 12 -4.35 31.88 -2.21
CA TYR A 12 -4.47 31.28 -0.87
C TYR A 12 -3.35 30.30 -0.52
N ASP A 13 -2.45 29.98 -1.45
CA ASP A 13 -1.40 28.97 -1.25
C ASP A 13 -0.50 29.30 -0.04
N LYS A 14 -0.13 30.59 0.12
CA LYS A 14 0.64 31.05 1.29
C LYS A 14 -0.13 30.88 2.60
N ILE A 15 -1.42 31.20 2.60
CA ILE A 15 -2.28 31.08 3.80
C ILE A 15 -2.45 29.60 4.16
N GLN A 16 -2.68 28.73 3.19
CA GLN A 16 -2.77 27.29 3.39
C GLN A 16 -1.48 26.72 4.02
N CYS A 17 -0.32 27.10 3.49
CA CYS A 17 0.98 26.69 4.03
C CYS A 17 1.16 27.11 5.49
N GLU A 18 0.87 28.37 5.83
CA GLU A 18 0.97 28.84 7.21
C GLU A 18 -0.03 28.15 8.14
N CYS A 19 -1.26 27.88 7.68
CA CYS A 19 -2.22 27.11 8.47
C CYS A 19 -1.71 25.69 8.78
N LEU A 20 -1.08 25.01 7.83
CA LEU A 20 -0.49 23.68 8.04
C LEU A 20 0.65 23.72 9.05
N LYS A 21 1.53 24.74 8.98
CA LYS A 21 2.60 24.94 9.98
C LYS A 21 2.04 25.21 11.37
N CYS A 22 0.97 26.01 11.48
CA CYS A 22 0.28 26.24 12.75
C CYS A 22 -0.32 24.95 13.31
N LEU A 23 -0.97 24.13 12.48
CA LEU A 23 -1.50 22.83 12.90
C LEU A 23 -0.38 21.93 13.41
N ARG A 24 0.74 21.84 12.69
CA ARG A 24 1.94 21.10 13.12
C ARG A 24 2.43 21.56 14.49
N ALA A 25 2.50 22.87 14.72
CA ALA A 25 2.91 23.43 16.00
C ALA A 25 1.93 23.08 17.13
N ILE A 26 0.61 23.12 16.88
CA ILE A 26 -0.42 22.74 17.85
C ILE A 26 -0.27 21.28 18.26
N MET A 27 -0.07 20.38 17.29
CA MET A 27 0.08 18.95 17.53
C MET A 27 1.42 18.56 18.19
N ASN A 28 2.35 19.50 18.35
CA ASN A 28 3.55 19.28 19.17
C ASN A 28 3.27 19.34 20.69
N SER A 29 2.00 19.20 21.09
CA SER A 29 1.56 19.13 22.49
C SER A 29 0.45 18.10 22.63
N THR A 30 0.43 17.38 23.75
CA THR A 30 -0.60 16.36 24.02
C THR A 30 -2.01 16.95 24.05
N VAL A 31 -2.17 18.18 24.57
CA VAL A 31 -3.44 18.91 24.57
C VAL A 31 -3.88 19.25 23.14
N GLY A 32 -2.95 19.73 22.30
CA GLY A 32 -3.25 20.07 20.91
C GLY A 32 -3.61 18.85 20.06
N VAL A 33 -2.94 17.71 20.27
CA VAL A 33 -3.33 16.43 19.63
C VAL A 33 -4.74 16.02 20.03
N LYS A 34 -5.07 16.04 21.33
CA LYS A 34 -6.43 15.72 21.81
C LYS A 34 -7.48 16.64 21.21
N GLN A 35 -7.19 17.95 21.16
CA GLN A 35 -8.10 18.92 20.56
C GLN A 35 -8.27 18.67 19.06
N MET A 36 -7.18 18.38 18.34
CA MET A 36 -7.24 18.00 16.94
C MET A 36 -8.13 16.77 16.77
N PHE A 37 -7.88 15.71 17.54
CA PHE A 37 -8.64 14.47 17.47
C PHE A 37 -10.14 14.67 17.83
N SER A 38 -10.51 15.70 18.59
CA SER A 38 -11.93 16.03 18.81
C SER A 38 -12.65 16.55 17.56
N GLN A 39 -11.92 17.06 16.57
CA GLN A 39 -12.47 17.65 15.35
C GLN A 39 -12.51 16.63 14.21
N LYS A 40 -13.72 16.17 13.85
CA LYS A 40 -13.91 15.10 12.85
C LYS A 40 -13.25 15.38 11.50
N GLU A 41 -13.34 16.62 11.02
CA GLU A 41 -12.93 16.96 9.64
C GLU A 41 -11.49 17.46 9.54
N ALA A 42 -10.80 17.71 10.64
CA ALA A 42 -9.57 18.49 10.58
C ALA A 42 -8.38 17.71 9.97
N LEU A 43 -8.31 16.37 10.12
CA LEU A 43 -7.31 15.56 9.41
C LEU A 43 -7.67 15.44 7.93
N THR A 44 -8.96 15.31 7.62
CA THR A 44 -9.46 15.30 6.22
C THR A 44 -9.08 16.58 5.50
N ILE A 45 -9.16 17.73 6.17
CA ILE A 45 -8.68 19.02 5.64
C ILE A 45 -7.16 18.95 5.38
N VAL A 46 -6.35 18.43 6.30
CA VAL A 46 -4.91 18.26 6.05
C VAL A 46 -4.68 17.33 4.85
N ALA A 47 -5.39 16.21 4.76
CA ALA A 47 -5.30 15.26 3.65
C ALA A 47 -5.76 15.87 2.30
N GLN A 48 -6.69 16.83 2.30
CA GLN A 48 -7.01 17.64 1.12
C GLN A 48 -5.89 18.58 0.70
N SER A 49 -4.81 18.72 1.47
CA SER A 49 -3.62 19.46 1.07
C SER A 49 -2.54 18.58 0.41
N LEU A 50 -2.79 17.27 0.30
CA LEU A 50 -1.97 16.36 -0.50
C LEU A 50 -2.29 16.60 -1.98
N ASP A 51 -1.60 17.53 -2.62
CA ASP A 51 -1.79 17.84 -4.04
C ASP A 51 -0.44 18.13 -4.70
N ALA A 52 0.01 17.22 -5.55
CA ALA A 52 1.26 17.34 -6.28
C ALA A 52 1.25 18.46 -7.34
N ASN A 53 0.08 19.05 -7.65
CA ASN A 53 -0.05 20.19 -8.56
C ASN A 53 0.07 21.55 -7.83
N LYS A 54 0.06 21.54 -6.50
CA LYS A 54 0.29 22.73 -5.67
C LYS A 54 1.78 22.90 -5.38
N PRO A 55 2.22 24.09 -4.92
CA PRO A 55 3.60 24.29 -4.50
C PRO A 55 4.06 23.20 -3.52
N ALA A 56 5.20 22.56 -3.81
CA ALA A 56 5.73 21.41 -3.07
C ALA A 56 5.80 21.63 -1.55
N VAL A 57 6.01 22.87 -1.09
CA VAL A 57 6.05 23.22 0.33
C VAL A 57 4.73 22.96 1.07
N ILE A 58 3.58 23.16 0.41
CA ILE A 58 2.25 22.91 1.01
C ILE A 58 2.09 21.42 1.27
N MET A 59 2.38 20.63 0.25
CA MET A 59 2.28 19.19 0.35
C MET A 59 3.28 18.62 1.36
N LEU A 60 4.51 19.13 1.38
CA LEU A 60 5.54 18.75 2.35
C LEU A 60 5.06 18.97 3.80
N GLU A 61 4.41 20.10 4.09
CA GLU A 61 3.85 20.37 5.42
C GLU A 61 2.66 19.46 5.76
N ALA A 62 1.79 19.19 4.79
CA ALA A 62 0.66 18.28 4.96
C ALA A 62 1.11 16.84 5.25
N VAL A 63 2.07 16.33 4.46
CA VAL A 63 2.63 14.99 4.62
C VAL A 63 3.32 14.84 5.98
N ARG A 64 4.10 15.83 6.43
CA ARG A 64 4.75 15.82 7.75
C ARG A 64 3.75 15.74 8.90
N VAL A 65 2.65 16.48 8.80
CA VAL A 65 1.57 16.40 9.79
C VAL A 65 1.00 14.99 9.82
N LEU A 66 0.61 14.44 8.66
CA LEU A 66 -0.03 13.13 8.61
C LEU A 66 0.92 12.02 9.06
N ALA A 67 2.21 12.08 8.69
CA ALA A 67 3.20 11.10 9.11
C ALA A 67 3.39 11.11 10.63
N ALA A 68 3.45 12.29 11.24
CA ALA A 68 3.54 12.41 12.69
C ALA A 68 2.28 11.89 13.39
N VAL A 69 1.09 12.23 12.89
CA VAL A 69 -0.19 11.78 13.45
C VAL A 69 -0.35 10.26 13.34
N CYS A 70 0.08 9.67 12.23
CA CYS A 70 -0.03 8.24 11.96
C CYS A 70 0.62 7.39 13.06
N LEU A 71 1.70 7.90 13.67
CA LEU A 71 2.46 7.23 14.73
C LEU A 71 1.91 7.47 16.15
N ILE A 72 0.79 8.18 16.31
CA ILE A 72 0.22 8.51 17.62
C ILE A 72 -0.78 7.42 18.03
N PRO A 73 -0.50 6.59 19.05
CA PRO A 73 -1.48 5.61 19.53
C PRO A 73 -2.59 6.27 20.38
N PRO A 74 -3.77 5.63 20.50
CA PRO A 74 -4.16 4.40 19.81
C PRO A 74 -4.69 4.62 18.39
N ASP A 75 -5.31 5.78 18.12
CA ASP A 75 -6.16 5.95 16.93
C ASP A 75 -5.48 6.68 15.76
N GLY A 76 -4.24 7.15 15.90
CA GLY A 76 -3.60 8.05 14.94
C GLY A 76 -3.50 7.48 13.53
N HIS A 77 -3.14 6.19 13.42
CA HIS A 77 -3.06 5.48 12.14
C HIS A 77 -4.42 5.39 11.44
N GLU A 78 -5.43 4.86 12.13
CA GLU A 78 -6.79 4.69 11.59
C GLU A 78 -7.34 6.01 11.08
N ARG A 79 -7.13 7.09 11.83
CA ARG A 79 -7.63 8.42 11.45
C ARG A 79 -6.89 9.06 10.29
N VAL A 80 -5.61 8.75 10.10
CA VAL A 80 -4.87 9.18 8.90
C VAL A 80 -5.39 8.43 7.67
N ILE A 81 -5.63 7.12 7.79
CA ILE A 81 -6.19 6.31 6.70
C ILE A 81 -7.60 6.77 6.33
N GLU A 82 -8.45 7.03 7.32
CA GLU A 82 -9.79 7.60 7.12
C GLU A 82 -9.71 8.95 6.40
N ALA A 83 -8.85 9.86 6.88
CA ALA A 83 -8.69 11.19 6.27
C ALA A 83 -8.22 11.15 4.81
N ILE A 84 -7.26 10.28 4.49
CA ILE A 84 -6.78 10.07 3.11
C ILE A 84 -7.90 9.50 2.24
N THR A 85 -8.66 8.54 2.76
CA THR A 85 -9.81 7.93 2.05
C THR A 85 -10.88 8.97 1.74
N MET A 86 -11.32 9.72 2.74
CA MET A 86 -12.30 10.81 2.56
C MET A 86 -11.81 11.87 1.56
N SER A 87 -10.53 12.25 1.63
CA SER A 87 -9.94 13.19 0.67
C SER A 87 -9.98 12.64 -0.76
N GLY A 88 -9.68 11.35 -0.95
CA GLY A 88 -9.77 10.65 -2.22
C GLY A 88 -11.20 10.64 -2.78
N GLU A 89 -12.19 10.30 -1.95
CA GLU A 89 -13.61 10.29 -2.32
C GLU A 89 -14.12 11.68 -2.73
N MET A 90 -13.80 12.72 -1.94
CA MET A 90 -14.18 14.11 -2.24
C MET A 90 -13.64 14.57 -3.59
N ARG A 91 -12.45 14.09 -3.97
CA ARG A 91 -11.77 14.38 -5.24
C ARG A 91 -12.10 13.39 -6.35
N ARG A 92 -12.88 12.35 -6.06
CA ARG A 92 -13.24 11.25 -6.99
C ARG A 92 -12.00 10.59 -7.60
N LEU A 93 -10.97 10.37 -6.77
CA LEU A 93 -9.78 9.64 -7.19
C LEU A 93 -10.09 8.15 -7.25
N THR A 94 -9.53 7.46 -8.25
CA THR A 94 -9.58 6.00 -8.31
C THR A 94 -8.75 5.37 -7.19
N ASN A 95 -7.56 5.94 -6.92
CA ASN A 95 -6.64 5.47 -5.88
C ASN A 95 -6.44 6.58 -4.84
N ARG A 96 -6.74 6.31 -3.57
CA ARG A 96 -6.62 7.31 -2.48
C ARG A 96 -5.19 7.75 -2.22
N PHE A 97 -4.21 6.90 -2.50
CA PHE A 97 -2.79 7.19 -2.34
C PHE A 97 -2.15 7.88 -3.56
N GLN A 98 -2.90 8.10 -4.65
CA GLN A 98 -2.37 8.72 -5.88
C GLN A 98 -1.62 10.03 -5.64
N PRO A 99 -2.10 10.97 -4.79
CA PRO A 99 -1.39 12.22 -4.60
C PRO A 99 0.01 12.03 -4.00
N VAL A 100 0.17 11.08 -3.07
CA VAL A 100 1.45 10.77 -2.42
C VAL A 100 2.42 10.14 -3.41
N VAL A 101 1.94 9.20 -4.23
CA VAL A 101 2.75 8.57 -5.29
C VAL A 101 3.15 9.61 -6.36
N ASP A 102 2.24 10.47 -6.80
CA ASP A 102 2.54 11.57 -7.72
C ASP A 102 3.64 12.50 -7.18
N ALA A 103 3.66 12.75 -5.87
CA ALA A 103 4.67 13.56 -5.23
C ALA A 103 6.03 12.86 -5.12
N LEU A 104 6.07 11.52 -5.02
CA LEU A 104 7.31 10.77 -5.17
C LEU A 104 7.88 10.91 -6.57
N ILE A 105 7.03 10.88 -7.60
CA ILE A 105 7.43 11.02 -9.00
C ILE A 105 7.94 12.44 -9.29
N LYS A 106 7.12 13.46 -9.02
CA LYS A 106 7.32 14.86 -9.45
C LYS A 106 8.09 15.71 -8.43
N GLY A 107 8.12 15.29 -7.17
CA GLY A 107 8.64 16.08 -6.07
C GLY A 107 10.16 16.20 -6.05
N ASN A 108 10.64 17.22 -5.34
CA ASN A 108 12.06 17.29 -4.98
C ASN A 108 12.39 16.26 -3.89
N VAL A 109 13.68 16.07 -3.64
CA VAL A 109 14.19 15.08 -2.69
C VAL A 109 13.56 15.22 -1.29
N GLN A 110 13.41 16.44 -0.76
CA GLN A 110 12.79 16.66 0.56
C GLN A 110 11.34 16.20 0.62
N LEU A 111 10.57 16.44 -0.45
CA LEU A 111 9.20 15.96 -0.56
C LEU A 111 9.16 14.43 -0.68
N ARG A 112 10.09 13.83 -1.42
CA ARG A 112 10.21 12.37 -1.55
C ARG A 112 10.47 11.70 -0.21
N VAL A 113 11.42 12.24 0.57
CA VAL A 113 11.75 11.76 1.93
C VAL A 113 10.51 11.70 2.82
N VAL A 114 9.76 12.80 2.91
CA VAL A 114 8.58 12.84 3.79
C VAL A 114 7.43 11.96 3.27
N CYS A 115 7.28 11.80 1.95
CA CYS A 115 6.29 10.90 1.37
C CYS A 115 6.61 9.44 1.69
N LEU A 116 7.87 9.01 1.55
CA LEU A 116 8.29 7.67 1.98
C LEU A 116 8.13 7.50 3.49
N GLN A 117 8.42 8.52 4.30
CA GLN A 117 8.20 8.47 5.74
C GLN A 117 6.72 8.26 6.10
N LEU A 118 5.79 8.92 5.39
CA LEU A 118 4.36 8.70 5.56
C LEU A 118 3.96 7.28 5.14
N ILE A 119 4.47 6.79 4.01
CA ILE A 119 4.22 5.41 3.55
C ILE A 119 4.72 4.40 4.58
N ASN A 120 5.93 4.56 5.10
CA ASN A 120 6.50 3.72 6.14
C ASN A 120 5.63 3.73 7.40
N ALA A 121 5.19 4.91 7.85
CA ALA A 121 4.28 5.02 8.99
C ALA A 121 2.95 4.30 8.73
N ILE A 122 2.37 4.43 7.53
CA ILE A 122 1.11 3.78 7.16
C ILE A 122 1.26 2.25 7.13
N VAL A 123 2.34 1.74 6.54
CA VAL A 123 2.49 0.31 6.29
C VAL A 123 3.04 -0.43 7.50
N ALA A 124 3.94 0.18 8.28
CA ALA A 124 4.63 -0.50 9.38
C ALA A 124 3.96 -0.36 10.75
N THR A 125 2.96 0.52 10.89
CA THR A 125 2.26 0.69 12.18
C THR A 125 1.33 -0.47 12.54
N PRO A 126 0.59 -1.10 11.60
CA PRO A 126 -0.29 -2.21 11.97
C PRO A 126 0.44 -3.50 12.36
N ASP A 127 -0.04 -4.16 13.42
CA ASP A 127 0.51 -5.45 13.86
C ASP A 127 0.08 -6.64 12.96
N ASP A 128 -1.07 -6.51 12.30
CA ASP A 128 -1.62 -7.57 11.42
C ASP A 128 -0.95 -7.56 10.04
N LEU A 129 -0.28 -8.67 9.70
CA LEU A 129 0.39 -8.85 8.41
C LEU A 129 -0.56 -8.65 7.22
N GLU A 130 -1.79 -9.17 7.29
CA GLU A 130 -2.72 -9.10 6.17
C GLU A 130 -3.07 -7.64 5.86
N PHE A 131 -3.28 -6.83 6.89
CA PHE A 131 -3.50 -5.40 6.74
C PHE A 131 -2.25 -4.64 6.26
N ARG A 132 -1.04 -5.02 6.70
CA ARG A 132 0.22 -4.45 6.17
C ARG A 132 0.38 -4.75 4.68
N LEU A 133 0.18 -6.01 4.26
CA LEU A 133 0.22 -6.45 2.87
C LEU A 133 -0.82 -5.73 2.03
N HIS A 134 -2.07 -5.61 2.52
CA HIS A 134 -3.13 -4.88 1.87
C HIS A 134 -2.73 -3.44 1.54
N LEU A 135 -2.27 -2.68 2.55
CA LEU A 135 -1.88 -1.27 2.38
C LEU A 135 -0.66 -1.12 1.46
N ARG A 136 0.36 -1.97 1.64
CA ARG A 136 1.56 -1.94 0.79
C ARG A 136 1.20 -2.23 -0.66
N ASN A 137 0.41 -3.28 -0.92
CA ASN A 137 0.07 -3.70 -2.26
C ASN A 137 -0.83 -2.66 -2.96
N GLU A 138 -1.72 -1.99 -2.21
CA GLU A 138 -2.48 -0.84 -2.73
C GLU A 138 -1.55 0.31 -3.20
N ILE A 139 -0.56 0.69 -2.39
CA ILE A 139 0.40 1.75 -2.72
C ILE A 139 1.29 1.34 -3.90
N MET A 140 1.75 0.07 -3.93
CA MET A 140 2.55 -0.48 -5.02
C MET A 140 1.79 -0.41 -6.36
N ARG A 141 0.53 -0.87 -6.39
CA ARG A 141 -0.35 -0.79 -7.58
C ARG A 141 -0.73 0.63 -7.98
N THR A 142 -0.71 1.57 -7.05
CA THR A 142 -0.97 2.99 -7.36
C THR A 142 0.15 3.62 -8.21
N GLY A 143 1.31 2.96 -8.31
CA GLY A 143 2.43 3.36 -9.17
C GLY A 143 3.78 3.45 -8.45
N LEU A 144 3.86 3.09 -7.16
CA LEU A 144 5.15 3.03 -6.46
C LEU A 144 6.05 1.93 -7.05
N MET A 145 5.46 0.82 -7.52
CA MET A 145 6.19 -0.28 -8.13
C MET A 145 6.99 0.16 -9.37
N ASP A 146 6.44 1.07 -10.16
CA ASP A 146 7.06 1.52 -11.42
C ASP A 146 8.28 2.42 -11.20
N ILE A 147 8.37 3.07 -10.03
CA ILE A 147 9.42 4.04 -9.73
C ILE A 147 10.44 3.55 -8.71
N LEU A 148 10.25 2.36 -8.12
CA LEU A 148 11.10 1.86 -7.04
C LEU A 148 12.57 1.77 -7.47
N ASP A 149 12.86 1.17 -8.63
CA ASP A 149 14.20 1.09 -9.22
C ASP A 149 14.82 2.48 -9.46
N THR A 150 14.00 3.50 -9.76
CA THR A 150 14.47 4.87 -9.95
C THR A 150 14.81 5.50 -8.60
N LEU A 151 13.96 5.32 -7.58
CA LEU A 151 14.20 5.80 -6.22
C LEU A 151 15.43 5.15 -5.60
N GLU A 152 15.66 3.86 -5.83
CA GLU A 152 16.86 3.14 -5.37
C GLU A 152 18.13 3.77 -5.94
N LYS A 153 18.22 3.88 -7.26
CA LYS A 153 19.38 4.48 -7.95
C LYS A 153 19.65 5.93 -7.51
N GLU A 154 18.60 6.72 -7.34
CA GLU A 154 18.71 8.10 -6.87
C GLU A 154 19.19 8.18 -5.41
N SER A 155 18.76 7.25 -4.56
CA SER A 155 19.10 7.23 -3.14
C SER A 155 20.56 6.81 -2.87
N GLU A 156 21.11 5.92 -3.69
CA GLU A 156 22.52 5.46 -3.57
C GLU A 156 23.53 6.57 -3.83
N GLN A 157 23.18 7.52 -4.71
CA GLN A 157 24.06 8.62 -5.14
C GLN A 157 23.61 9.98 -4.59
N GLY A 158 22.55 10.00 -3.78
CA GLY A 158 21.80 11.18 -3.42
C GLY A 158 21.76 11.46 -1.93
N ASP A 159 20.56 11.78 -1.44
CA ASP A 159 20.32 12.25 -0.08
C ASP A 159 20.22 11.08 0.92
N GLU A 160 20.97 11.19 2.01
CA GLU A 160 21.05 10.16 3.05
C GLU A 160 19.68 9.87 3.68
N GLN A 161 18.83 10.88 3.88
CA GLN A 161 17.51 10.69 4.48
C GLN A 161 16.59 9.91 3.54
N LEU A 162 16.71 10.13 2.23
CA LEU A 162 15.95 9.39 1.23
C LEU A 162 16.35 7.91 1.25
N ASN A 163 17.66 7.66 1.29
CA ASN A 163 18.20 6.30 1.40
C ASN A 163 17.71 5.60 2.67
N VAL A 164 17.77 6.26 3.83
CA VAL A 164 17.25 5.68 5.09
C VAL A 164 15.77 5.31 4.97
N GLN A 165 14.92 6.20 4.45
CA GLN A 165 13.48 5.90 4.35
C GLN A 165 13.17 4.79 3.34
N LEU A 166 13.89 4.74 2.22
CA LEU A 166 13.72 3.68 1.24
C LEU A 166 14.20 2.33 1.79
N LYS A 167 15.32 2.32 2.51
CA LYS A 167 15.84 1.12 3.16
C LYS A 167 14.84 0.57 4.18
N ILE A 168 14.26 1.41 5.03
CA ILE A 168 13.20 1.00 5.98
C ILE A 168 12.02 0.36 5.24
N PHE A 169 11.58 0.97 4.14
CA PHE A 169 10.48 0.42 3.34
C PHE A 169 10.79 -0.98 2.81
N LEU A 170 11.99 -1.17 2.25
CA LEU A 170 12.44 -2.43 1.67
C LEU A 170 12.67 -3.51 2.73
N GLU A 171 13.29 -3.17 3.86
CA GLU A 171 13.51 -4.09 4.99
C GLU A 171 12.17 -4.60 5.53
N HIS A 172 11.22 -3.71 5.82
CA HIS A 172 9.88 -4.13 6.27
C HIS A 172 9.12 -4.93 5.20
N LYS A 173 9.33 -4.63 3.91
CA LYS A 173 8.73 -5.43 2.83
C LYS A 173 9.29 -6.86 2.86
N ASP A 174 10.59 -7.01 3.03
CA ASP A 174 11.23 -8.31 3.07
C ASP A 174 10.84 -9.09 4.32
N GLU A 175 10.78 -8.44 5.49
CA GLU A 175 10.26 -9.02 6.74
C GLU A 175 8.83 -9.54 6.59
N ASP A 176 7.93 -8.74 6.02
CA ASP A 176 6.54 -9.16 5.75
C ASP A 176 6.48 -10.34 4.78
N TYR A 177 7.37 -10.37 3.80
CA TYR A 177 7.47 -11.51 2.88
C TYR A 177 7.96 -12.78 3.58
N TYR A 178 8.94 -12.67 4.48
CA TYR A 178 9.39 -13.81 5.28
C TYR A 178 8.28 -14.32 6.20
N GLU A 179 7.54 -13.42 6.86
CA GLU A 179 6.39 -13.80 7.69
C GLU A 179 5.31 -14.51 6.84
N PHE A 180 5.04 -13.99 5.64
CA PHE A 180 4.08 -14.58 4.71
C PHE A 180 4.49 -15.99 4.26
N ILE A 181 5.75 -16.19 3.90
CA ILE A 181 6.28 -17.53 3.56
C ILE A 181 6.17 -18.47 4.77
N GLN A 182 6.50 -18.00 5.96
CA GLN A 182 6.40 -18.83 7.16
C GLN A 182 4.95 -19.28 7.42
N ARG A 183 3.96 -18.42 7.17
CA ARG A 183 2.54 -18.83 7.23
C ARG A 183 2.21 -19.90 6.19
N PHE A 184 2.75 -19.78 4.98
CA PHE A 184 2.61 -20.82 3.96
C PHE A 184 3.24 -22.15 4.38
N ASP A 185 4.43 -22.14 4.96
CA ASP A 185 5.08 -23.35 5.48
C ASP A 185 4.28 -23.98 6.63
N ASN A 186 3.69 -23.18 7.51
CA ASN A 186 2.80 -23.67 8.55
C ASN A 186 1.55 -24.35 7.97
N VAL A 187 0.93 -23.76 6.94
CA VAL A 187 -0.20 -24.37 6.22
C VAL A 187 0.20 -25.73 5.65
N ARG A 188 1.40 -25.87 5.08
CA ARG A 188 1.90 -27.14 4.55
C ARG A 188 2.13 -28.20 5.64
N MET A 189 2.49 -27.80 6.85
CA MET A 189 2.67 -28.70 7.99
C MET A 189 1.34 -29.12 8.62
N GLU A 190 0.34 -28.22 8.63
CA GLU A 190 -0.95 -28.47 9.26
C GLU A 190 -1.95 -29.20 8.35
N LEU A 191 -1.91 -28.93 7.04
CA LEU A 191 -2.83 -29.51 6.04
C LEU A 191 -2.11 -30.56 5.18
N GLU A 192 -1.92 -31.76 5.76
CA GLU A 192 -1.30 -32.90 5.06
C GLU A 192 -2.30 -33.68 4.17
N ASP A 193 -3.61 -33.53 4.39
CA ASP A 193 -4.66 -34.18 3.59
C ASP A 193 -5.24 -33.24 2.52
N VAL A 194 -5.40 -33.78 1.30
CA VAL A 194 -5.91 -33.02 0.15
C VAL A 194 -7.37 -32.60 0.34
N ASN A 195 -8.20 -33.41 1.00
CA ASN A 195 -9.61 -33.07 1.21
C ASN A 195 -9.76 -31.93 2.22
N ASP A 196 -8.96 -31.94 3.28
CA ASP A 196 -8.95 -30.86 4.26
C ASP A 196 -8.54 -29.53 3.61
N CYS A 197 -7.46 -29.54 2.82
CA CYS A 197 -7.01 -28.37 2.07
C CYS A 197 -8.08 -27.90 1.06
N PHE A 198 -8.72 -28.83 0.34
CA PHE A 198 -9.78 -28.51 -0.60
C PHE A 198 -10.99 -27.86 0.07
N GLU A 199 -11.45 -28.39 1.20
CA GLU A 199 -12.60 -27.83 1.92
C GLU A 199 -12.29 -26.43 2.46
N VAL A 200 -11.07 -26.18 2.96
CA VAL A 200 -10.65 -24.82 3.35
C VAL A 200 -10.69 -23.86 2.16
N VAL A 201 -10.07 -24.21 1.03
CA VAL A 201 -10.05 -23.36 -0.18
C VAL A 201 -11.46 -23.11 -0.72
N LYS A 202 -12.30 -24.14 -0.75
CA LYS A 202 -13.71 -24.05 -1.17
C LYS A 202 -14.49 -23.10 -0.26
N ASN A 203 -14.32 -23.22 1.06
CA ASN A 203 -15.00 -22.35 2.02
C ASN A 203 -14.53 -20.89 1.93
N LEU A 204 -13.26 -20.65 1.58
CA LEU A 204 -12.73 -19.29 1.39
C LEU A 204 -13.38 -18.56 0.20
N VAL A 205 -13.74 -19.29 -0.86
CA VAL A 205 -14.30 -18.67 -2.08
C VAL A 205 -15.82 -18.79 -2.19
N MET A 206 -16.46 -19.57 -1.33
CA MET A 206 -17.91 -19.79 -1.34
C MET A 206 -18.68 -18.47 -1.26
N ASP A 207 -19.71 -18.32 -2.09
CA ASP A 207 -20.56 -17.12 -2.19
C ASP A 207 -19.79 -15.84 -2.55
N SER A 208 -18.58 -15.98 -3.11
CA SER A 208 -17.77 -14.85 -3.58
C SER A 208 -17.67 -14.81 -5.11
N PRO A 209 -17.30 -13.66 -5.70
CA PRO A 209 -16.97 -13.57 -7.13
C PRO A 209 -15.82 -14.49 -7.56
N ALA A 210 -15.04 -15.05 -6.61
CA ALA A 210 -13.94 -15.95 -6.90
C ALA A 210 -14.38 -17.40 -7.16
N GLU A 211 -15.57 -17.80 -6.70
CA GLU A 211 -16.08 -19.18 -6.77
C GLU A 211 -16.08 -19.78 -8.19
N PRO A 212 -16.54 -19.06 -9.24
CA PRO A 212 -16.53 -19.58 -10.60
C PRO A 212 -15.12 -19.87 -11.14
N TYR A 213 -14.10 -19.15 -10.66
CA TYR A 213 -12.72 -19.36 -11.08
C TYR A 213 -12.14 -20.63 -10.45
N LEU A 214 -12.42 -20.90 -9.17
CA LEU A 214 -12.01 -22.18 -8.55
C LEU A 214 -12.63 -23.37 -9.28
N LEU A 215 -13.93 -23.31 -9.59
CA LEU A 215 -14.61 -24.35 -10.36
C LEU A 215 -13.94 -24.58 -11.72
N SER A 216 -13.66 -23.50 -12.45
CA SER A 216 -12.98 -23.55 -13.74
C SER A 216 -11.59 -24.20 -13.62
N ILE A 217 -10.78 -23.82 -12.62
CA ILE A 217 -9.46 -24.41 -12.37
C ILE A 217 -9.57 -25.93 -12.21
N LEU A 218 -10.49 -26.41 -11.37
CA LEU A 218 -10.70 -27.85 -11.13
C LEU A 218 -11.13 -28.58 -12.41
N GLN A 219 -12.01 -27.98 -13.22
CA GLN A 219 -12.43 -28.56 -14.50
C GLN A 219 -11.27 -28.70 -15.51
N HIS A 220 -10.35 -27.73 -15.53
CA HIS A 220 -9.13 -27.83 -16.35
C HIS A 220 -8.19 -28.93 -15.83
N LEU A 221 -8.04 -29.09 -14.51
CA LEU A 221 -7.25 -30.19 -13.93
C LEU A 221 -7.81 -31.57 -14.31
N LEU A 222 -9.14 -31.72 -14.35
CA LEU A 222 -9.81 -32.94 -14.83
C LEU A 222 -9.54 -33.25 -16.32
N SER A 223 -9.16 -32.24 -17.10
CA SER A 223 -8.89 -32.36 -18.53
C SER A 223 -7.44 -32.76 -18.85
N ILE A 224 -6.57 -32.90 -17.84
CA ILE A 224 -5.19 -33.35 -18.03
C ILE A 224 -5.19 -34.83 -18.47
N ARG A 225 -4.47 -35.10 -19.57
CA ARG A 225 -4.40 -36.44 -20.19
C ARG A 225 -4.01 -37.52 -19.18
N ASP A 226 -4.63 -38.69 -19.34
CA ASP A 226 -4.34 -39.89 -18.55
C ASP A 226 -3.10 -40.64 -19.05
N ASP A 227 -1.95 -40.00 -18.81
CA ASP A 227 -0.64 -40.54 -19.12
C ASP A 227 0.21 -40.53 -17.85
N SER A 228 0.69 -41.70 -17.42
CA SER A 228 1.41 -41.87 -16.16
C SER A 228 2.75 -41.13 -16.09
N LEU A 229 3.38 -40.85 -17.24
CA LEU A 229 4.66 -40.14 -17.31
C LEU A 229 4.46 -38.63 -17.47
N ILE A 230 3.47 -38.22 -18.25
CA ILE A 230 3.24 -36.82 -18.60
C ILE A 230 2.36 -36.10 -17.57
N ARG A 231 1.39 -36.77 -16.94
CA ARG A 231 0.50 -36.15 -15.95
C ARG A 231 1.27 -35.51 -14.78
N PRO A 232 2.29 -36.15 -14.18
CA PRO A 232 3.09 -35.50 -13.14
C PRO A 232 3.79 -34.21 -13.63
N ALA A 233 4.22 -34.17 -14.89
CA ALA A 233 4.87 -32.99 -15.47
C ALA A 233 3.89 -31.81 -15.60
N TYR A 234 2.63 -32.06 -15.98
CA TYR A 234 1.59 -31.02 -15.97
C TYR A 234 1.34 -30.45 -14.58
N TYR A 235 1.16 -31.33 -13.58
CA TYR A 235 0.92 -30.89 -12.20
C TYR A 235 2.10 -30.11 -11.62
N LYS A 236 3.33 -30.53 -11.93
CA LYS A 236 4.53 -29.79 -11.53
C LYS A 236 4.57 -28.38 -12.12
N LEU A 237 4.31 -28.24 -13.43
CA LEU A 237 4.28 -26.94 -14.09
C LEU A 237 3.19 -26.03 -13.50
N ILE A 238 1.99 -26.59 -13.26
CA ILE A 238 0.88 -25.84 -12.66
C ILE A 238 1.22 -25.39 -11.24
N GLU A 239 1.83 -26.26 -10.42
CA GLU A 239 2.28 -25.93 -9.07
C GLU A 239 3.31 -24.79 -9.11
N GLU A 240 4.32 -24.87 -9.97
CA GLU A 240 5.31 -23.80 -10.13
C GLU A 240 4.67 -22.46 -10.54
N CYS A 241 3.66 -22.49 -11.42
CA CYS A 241 2.90 -21.29 -11.79
C CYS A 241 2.07 -20.73 -10.62
N VAL A 242 1.34 -21.58 -9.89
CA VAL A 242 0.57 -21.15 -8.72
C VAL A 242 1.49 -20.53 -7.67
N SER A 243 2.61 -21.18 -7.38
CA SER A 243 3.64 -20.68 -6.46
C SER A 243 4.18 -19.31 -6.88
N GLN A 244 4.47 -19.10 -8.18
CA GLN A 244 4.92 -17.79 -8.68
C GLN A 244 3.86 -16.68 -8.65
N ILE A 245 2.58 -17.04 -8.76
CA ILE A 245 1.46 -16.09 -8.71
C ILE A 245 1.19 -15.68 -7.25
N VAL A 246 1.11 -16.66 -6.34
CA VAL A 246 0.75 -16.43 -4.94
C VAL A 246 1.93 -15.82 -4.16
N LEU A 247 3.17 -16.23 -4.45
CA LEU A 247 4.38 -15.72 -3.80
C LEU A 247 5.05 -14.60 -4.61
N HIS A 248 4.28 -13.86 -5.41
CA HIS A 248 4.82 -12.92 -6.39
C HIS A 248 5.68 -11.81 -5.76
N ARG A 249 6.86 -11.58 -6.35
CA ARG A 249 7.76 -10.42 -6.10
C ARG A 249 7.85 -9.97 -4.63
N GLY A 250 8.06 -10.90 -3.72
CA GLY A 250 8.25 -10.55 -2.31
C GLY A 250 6.98 -10.05 -1.62
N GLY A 251 5.83 -10.67 -1.91
CA GLY A 251 4.53 -10.37 -1.30
C GLY A 251 3.73 -9.27 -1.99
N CYS A 252 4.19 -8.78 -3.14
CA CYS A 252 3.47 -7.79 -3.94
C CYS A 252 2.44 -8.48 -4.85
N ASP A 253 1.21 -7.97 -4.86
CA ASP A 253 0.21 -8.46 -5.80
C ASP A 253 0.68 -8.32 -7.26
N PRO A 254 0.42 -9.32 -8.12
CA PRO A 254 0.64 -9.19 -9.55
C PRO A 254 -0.11 -8.01 -10.15
N ASP A 255 0.42 -7.44 -11.23
CA ASP A 255 -0.36 -6.49 -12.04
C ASP A 255 -1.47 -7.24 -12.79
N PHE A 256 -2.69 -7.15 -12.25
CA PHE A 256 -3.88 -7.79 -12.81
C PHE A 256 -4.41 -7.12 -14.09
N THR A 257 -3.88 -5.95 -14.48
CA THR A 257 -4.24 -5.28 -15.75
C THR A 257 -3.40 -5.78 -16.92
N MET A 258 -2.20 -6.29 -16.63
CA MET A 258 -1.33 -6.93 -17.60
C MET A 258 -1.81 -8.36 -17.87
N THR A 259 -2.58 -8.58 -18.93
CA THR A 259 -2.78 -9.93 -19.50
C THR A 259 -1.48 -10.39 -20.15
N ARG A 260 -0.44 -10.73 -19.35
CA ARG A 260 0.71 -11.46 -19.88
C ARG A 260 0.25 -12.85 -20.25
N LYS A 261 0.47 -13.25 -21.51
CA LYS A 261 0.51 -14.68 -21.84
C LYS A 261 1.69 -15.24 -21.06
N PHE A 262 1.46 -16.18 -20.13
CA PHE A 262 2.55 -16.94 -19.53
C PHE A 262 3.37 -17.53 -20.68
N GLN A 263 4.64 -17.13 -20.81
CA GLN A 263 5.56 -17.77 -21.74
C GLN A 263 5.95 -19.10 -21.11
N ILE A 264 5.16 -20.12 -21.43
CA ILE A 264 5.49 -21.51 -21.14
C ILE A 264 6.25 -21.97 -22.39
N ASP A 265 7.59 -21.97 -22.30
CA ASP A 265 8.45 -22.56 -23.33
C ASP A 265 8.37 -24.10 -23.29
#